data_AF-A0A0A9BTX3-F1
#
_entry.id   AF-A0A0A9BTX3-F1
#
_cell.length_a   1.000
_cell.length_b   1.000
_cell.length_c   1.000
_cell.angle_alpha   90.00
_cell.angle_beta   90.00
_cell.angle_gamma   90.00
#
_symmetry.space_group_name_H-M   'P 1'
#
loop_
_entity.id
_entity.type
_entity.pdbx_description
1 polymer ?
#
loop_
_entity_poly.entity_id
_entity_poly.type
_entity_poly.pdbx_seq_one_letter_code
_entity_poly.pdbx_strand_id
1 'polypeptide(L)'
;MWPEGPRAGGSVQAILDWQRRTMEMMYYDISVALEAKRIDANPRDYLTFFCLGNREVKMSGEYEPAGRPLDGTDYARAQNARRFMIYVHSKMMIVDDEYIIVGSANINQRSMDGGRDSEIAMGAYQPCHLNTKGQVARGQVHGFRMSLWYEHLGMLHDDFLNPGSLECVQRVNKMADKYWDHYASNNLDDDLPGHLLRYPIAVTKEGAVTEFPEAKFFPDTQALVLGAKSKNLPPILTT
;
A
#
# COMPACT_ATOMS: atom_id res chain seq x y z
N MET A 1 1.97 -2.98 -5.09
CA MET A 1 0.67 -3.26 -5.75
C MET A 1 0.43 -4.78 -5.82
N TRP A 2 1.44 -5.61 -6.12
CA TRP A 2 1.45 -7.06 -5.84
C TRP A 2 2.88 -7.53 -5.46
N PRO A 3 3.07 -8.72 -4.87
CA PRO A 3 4.40 -9.29 -4.57
C PRO A 3 5.23 -9.55 -5.84
N GLU A 4 6.56 -9.46 -5.77
CA GLU A 4 7.44 -9.70 -6.93
C GLU A 4 7.22 -11.10 -7.54
N GLY A 5 7.19 -11.15 -8.88
CA GLY A 5 7.04 -12.37 -9.65
C GLY A 5 6.00 -12.28 -10.77
N PRO A 6 5.74 -13.40 -11.48
CA PRO A 6 4.72 -13.44 -12.52
C PRO A 6 3.34 -13.11 -11.96
N ARG A 7 2.80 -11.96 -12.36
CA ARG A 7 1.59 -11.32 -11.82
C ARG A 7 0.34 -12.22 -11.77
N ALA A 8 0.10 -12.93 -12.88
CA ALA A 8 -0.99 -13.89 -13.02
C ALA A 8 -0.57 -15.33 -12.61
N GLY A 9 0.64 -15.49 -12.08
CA GLY A 9 1.16 -16.76 -11.61
C GLY A 9 0.49 -17.19 -10.30
N GLY A 10 0.40 -18.51 -10.09
CA GLY A 10 -0.31 -19.08 -8.94
C GLY A 10 0.25 -18.66 -7.57
N SER A 11 1.54 -18.31 -7.48
CA SER A 11 2.15 -17.83 -6.23
C SER A 11 1.65 -16.44 -5.86
N VAL A 12 1.74 -15.48 -6.79
CA VAL A 12 1.29 -14.10 -6.57
C VAL A 12 -0.21 -14.07 -6.26
N GLN A 13 -1.01 -14.81 -7.03
CA GLN A 13 -2.46 -14.89 -6.82
C GLN A 13 -2.83 -15.50 -5.47
N ALA A 14 -2.11 -16.52 -4.99
CA ALA A 14 -2.35 -17.09 -3.67
C ALA A 14 -2.00 -16.11 -2.53
N ILE A 15 -0.88 -15.41 -2.64
CA ILE A 15 -0.47 -14.40 -1.65
C ILE A 15 -1.51 -13.26 -1.59
N LEU A 16 -2.03 -12.81 -2.73
CA LEU A 16 -3.08 -11.80 -2.78
C LEU A 16 -4.40 -12.28 -2.16
N ASP A 17 -4.77 -13.56 -2.31
CA ASP A 17 -5.95 -14.11 -1.60
C ASP A 17 -5.74 -14.13 -0.08
N TRP A 18 -4.54 -14.48 0.41
CA TRP A 18 -4.22 -14.37 1.84
C TRP A 18 -4.31 -12.94 2.33
N GLN A 19 -3.69 -12.01 1.60
CA GLN A 19 -3.75 -10.58 1.91
C GLN A 19 -5.20 -10.07 1.99
N ARG A 20 -6.05 -10.44 1.02
CA ARG A 20 -7.48 -10.10 1.01
C ARG A 20 -8.19 -10.64 2.25
N ARG A 21 -7.99 -11.93 2.60
CA ARG A 21 -8.62 -12.55 3.79
C ARG A 21 -8.20 -11.84 5.07
N THR A 22 -6.93 -11.46 5.18
CA THR A 22 -6.41 -10.71 6.33
C THR A 22 -7.05 -9.33 6.41
N MET A 23 -7.12 -8.59 5.30
CA MET A 23 -7.81 -7.29 5.24
C MET A 23 -9.28 -7.42 5.63
N GLU A 24 -9.99 -8.42 5.10
CA GLU A 24 -11.41 -8.68 5.39
C GLU A 24 -11.65 -9.00 6.87
N MET A 25 -10.81 -9.83 7.48
CA MET A 25 -10.87 -10.09 8.93
C MET A 25 -10.67 -8.80 9.75
N MET A 26 -9.65 -8.00 9.43
CA MET A 26 -9.37 -6.75 10.16
C MET A 26 -10.50 -5.72 10.00
N TYR A 27 -11.06 -5.59 8.79
CA TYR A 27 -12.17 -4.68 8.55
C TYR A 27 -13.47 -5.15 9.23
N TYR A 28 -13.73 -6.45 9.24
CA TYR A 28 -14.86 -7.02 9.98
C TYR A 28 -14.80 -6.65 11.47
N ASP A 29 -13.64 -6.81 12.12
CA ASP A 29 -13.46 -6.45 13.53
C ASP A 29 -13.74 -4.95 13.80
N ILE A 30 -13.27 -4.07 12.90
CA ILE A 30 -13.53 -2.63 12.98
C ILE A 30 -15.02 -2.34 12.82
N SER A 31 -15.67 -2.93 11.83
CA SER A 31 -17.10 -2.74 11.56
C SER A 31 -17.96 -3.19 12.75
N VAL A 32 -17.65 -4.35 13.35
CA VAL A 32 -18.33 -4.82 14.58
C VAL A 32 -18.15 -3.83 15.72
N ALA A 33 -16.94 -3.28 15.90
CA ALA A 33 -16.68 -2.29 16.95
C ALA A 33 -17.46 -0.97 16.73
N LEU A 34 -17.51 -0.48 15.49
CA LEU A 34 -18.27 0.72 15.12
C LEU A 34 -19.77 0.53 15.34
N GLU A 35 -20.32 -0.62 14.93
CA GLU A 35 -21.73 -0.96 15.13
C GLU A 35 -22.07 -1.06 16.64
N ALA A 36 -21.24 -1.75 17.42
CA ALA A 36 -21.43 -1.89 18.87
C ALA A 36 -21.42 -0.54 19.60
N LYS A 37 -20.69 0.45 19.07
CA LYS A 37 -20.66 1.83 19.59
C LYS A 37 -21.66 2.78 18.92
N ARG A 38 -22.41 2.31 17.91
CA ARG A 38 -23.35 3.12 17.11
C ARG A 38 -22.68 4.33 16.46
N ILE A 39 -21.45 4.15 15.98
CA ILE A 39 -20.69 5.17 15.27
C ILE A 39 -20.89 4.93 13.76
N ASP A 40 -21.52 5.88 13.07
CA ASP A 40 -21.57 5.87 11.60
C ASP A 40 -20.30 6.52 11.04
N ALA A 41 -19.29 5.68 10.78
CA ALA A 41 -18.03 6.10 10.21
C ALA A 41 -17.57 5.12 9.13
N ASN A 42 -16.69 5.58 8.25
CA ASN A 42 -16.04 4.71 7.28
C ASN A 42 -14.97 3.88 7.98
N PRO A 43 -14.95 2.53 7.86
CA PRO A 43 -13.87 1.71 8.40
C PRO A 43 -12.47 2.13 7.91
N ARG A 44 -12.38 2.75 6.73
CA ARG A 44 -11.14 3.30 6.17
C ARG A 44 -10.58 4.53 6.90
N ASP A 45 -11.36 5.14 7.79
CA ASP A 45 -10.89 6.21 8.68
C ASP A 45 -10.12 5.62 9.89
N TYR A 46 -10.18 4.31 10.12
CA TYR A 46 -9.49 3.62 11.22
C TYR A 46 -8.38 2.70 10.72
N LEU A 47 -8.57 2.08 9.55
CA LEU A 47 -7.57 1.22 8.90
C LEU A 47 -7.60 1.47 7.39
N THR A 48 -6.47 1.88 6.82
CA THR A 48 -6.38 2.16 5.38
C THR A 48 -5.15 1.51 4.78
N PHE A 49 -5.30 0.98 3.56
CA PHE A 49 -4.27 0.29 2.83
C PHE A 49 -3.90 1.06 1.57
N PHE A 50 -2.61 1.19 1.34
CA PHE A 50 -2.04 1.89 0.18
C PHE A 50 -1.06 0.99 -0.57
N CYS A 51 -0.74 1.40 -1.78
CA CYS A 51 0.43 0.93 -2.52
C CYS A 51 1.10 2.12 -3.21
N LEU A 52 2.28 1.91 -3.80
CA LEU A 52 2.99 2.97 -4.52
C LEU A 52 2.96 2.73 -6.03
N GLY A 53 2.90 3.83 -6.78
CA GLY A 53 3.01 3.83 -8.24
C GLY A 53 3.62 5.13 -8.74
N ASN A 54 4.12 5.09 -9.97
CA ASN A 54 4.53 6.28 -10.69
C ASN A 54 3.96 6.25 -12.11
N ARG A 55 3.82 7.44 -12.69
CA ARG A 55 3.37 7.63 -14.06
C ARG A 55 3.99 8.90 -14.62
N GLU A 56 4.66 8.79 -15.76
CA GLU A 56 5.52 9.85 -16.29
C GLU A 56 5.19 10.15 -17.76
N VAL A 57 4.94 11.41 -18.09
CA VAL A 57 4.79 11.86 -19.47
C VAL A 57 6.07 11.59 -20.25
N LYS A 58 5.94 11.31 -21.54
CA LYS A 58 7.12 11.15 -22.40
C LYS A 58 7.74 12.52 -22.65
N MET A 59 9.03 12.68 -22.28
CA MET A 59 9.74 13.93 -22.47
C MET A 59 10.62 13.94 -23.72
N SER A 60 10.88 15.12 -24.27
CA SER A 60 11.82 15.28 -25.38
C SER A 60 13.24 14.92 -24.92
N GLY A 61 13.93 14.06 -25.66
CA GLY A 61 15.27 13.59 -25.32
C GLY A 61 15.31 12.41 -24.34
N GLU A 62 14.16 11.85 -23.96
CA GLU A 62 14.11 10.58 -23.22
C GLU A 62 14.75 9.44 -24.05
N TYR A 63 15.29 8.43 -23.35
CA TYR A 63 15.85 7.24 -23.98
C TYR A 63 14.84 6.52 -24.89
N GLU A 64 15.25 6.23 -26.11
CA GLU A 64 14.49 5.42 -27.05
C GLU A 64 15.06 4.00 -27.13
N PRO A 65 14.32 2.97 -26.71
CA PRO A 65 14.80 1.60 -26.78
C PRO A 65 14.91 1.11 -28.23
N ALA A 66 15.94 0.32 -28.53
CA ALA A 66 16.17 -0.23 -29.86
C ALA A 66 15.09 -1.25 -30.31
N GLY A 67 14.39 -1.86 -29.35
CA GLY A 67 13.32 -2.82 -29.58
C GLY A 67 12.04 -2.45 -28.83
N ARG A 68 10.92 -3.01 -29.28
CA ARG A 68 9.61 -2.83 -28.63
C ARG A 68 9.11 -4.16 -28.06
N PRO A 69 8.36 -4.14 -26.95
CA PRO A 69 7.72 -5.34 -26.44
C PRO A 69 6.73 -5.91 -27.47
N LEU A 70 6.43 -7.20 -27.34
CA LEU A 70 5.39 -7.83 -28.15
C LEU A 70 4.02 -7.22 -27.84
N ASP A 71 3.25 -6.96 -28.89
CA ASP A 71 1.91 -6.41 -28.77
C ASP A 71 1.00 -7.32 -27.94
N GLY A 72 0.07 -6.70 -27.20
CA GLY A 72 -0.87 -7.41 -26.34
C GLY A 72 -0.26 -7.98 -25.04
N THR A 73 1.04 -7.84 -24.81
CA THR A 73 1.66 -8.20 -23.53
C THR A 73 1.40 -7.15 -22.44
N ASP A 74 1.49 -7.57 -21.18
CA ASP A 74 1.48 -6.63 -20.05
C ASP A 74 2.62 -5.59 -20.15
N TYR A 75 3.75 -5.97 -20.76
CA TYR A 75 4.88 -5.07 -20.95
C TYR A 75 4.53 -3.95 -21.94
N ALA A 76 3.99 -4.30 -23.11
CA ALA A 76 3.52 -3.31 -24.09
C ALA A 76 2.47 -2.37 -23.49
N ARG A 77 1.49 -2.91 -22.73
CA ARG A 77 0.47 -2.09 -22.06
C ARG A 77 1.06 -1.11 -21.06
N ALA A 78 1.91 -1.56 -20.15
CA ALA A 78 2.54 -0.70 -19.15
C ALA A 78 3.45 0.36 -19.78
N GLN A 79 4.23 -0.02 -20.81
CA GLN A 79 5.09 0.92 -21.55
C GLN A 79 4.26 2.01 -22.25
N ASN A 80 3.14 1.64 -22.88
CA ASN A 80 2.25 2.58 -23.57
C ASN A 80 1.46 3.46 -22.59
N ALA A 81 1.00 2.91 -21.47
CA ALA A 81 0.28 3.64 -20.42
C ALA A 81 1.20 4.51 -19.56
N ARG A 82 2.52 4.33 -19.69
CA ARG A 82 3.59 5.10 -19.04
C ARG A 82 3.55 5.04 -17.51
N ARG A 83 3.10 3.92 -16.97
CA ARG A 83 2.91 3.73 -15.53
C ARG A 83 3.42 2.38 -15.07
N PHE A 84 3.89 2.34 -13.82
CA PHE A 84 4.17 1.08 -13.14
C PHE A 84 4.14 1.28 -11.63
N MET A 85 4.06 0.17 -10.88
CA MET A 85 4.17 0.26 -9.43
C MET A 85 5.60 0.68 -9.02
N ILE A 86 5.70 1.51 -7.98
CA ILE A 86 6.92 1.58 -7.20
C ILE A 86 6.87 0.41 -6.22
N TYR A 87 7.88 -0.45 -6.28
CA TYR A 87 7.87 -1.69 -5.51
C TYR A 87 8.19 -1.42 -4.03
N VAL A 88 7.22 -1.68 -3.15
CA VAL A 88 7.40 -1.56 -1.70
C VAL A 88 8.08 -2.82 -1.19
N HIS A 89 9.41 -2.77 -1.07
CA HIS A 89 10.20 -3.82 -0.47
C HIS A 89 10.49 -3.58 1.03
N SER A 90 10.00 -2.47 1.59
CA SER A 90 10.20 -2.09 2.98
C SER A 90 9.62 -3.12 3.97
N LYS A 91 10.34 -3.36 5.06
CA LYS A 91 9.85 -4.08 6.25
C LYS A 91 10.11 -3.21 7.47
N MET A 92 9.18 -2.29 7.70
CA MET A 92 9.33 -1.22 8.68
C MET A 92 7.98 -0.88 9.29
N MET A 93 7.99 -0.50 10.56
CA MET A 93 6.82 0.01 11.28
C MET A 93 7.23 1.19 12.15
N ILE A 94 6.48 2.29 12.07
CA ILE A 94 6.60 3.43 12.97
C ILE A 94 5.36 3.48 13.85
N VAL A 95 5.55 3.65 15.15
CA VAL A 95 4.49 3.75 16.14
C VAL A 95 4.64 5.08 16.87
N ASP A 96 3.54 5.85 16.88
CA ASP A 96 3.39 7.09 17.65
C ASP A 96 4.48 8.15 17.41
N ASP A 97 5.15 8.14 16.25
CA ASP A 97 6.30 9.02 15.94
C ASP A 97 7.51 8.89 16.91
N GLU A 98 7.53 7.88 17.80
CA GLU A 98 8.57 7.71 18.83
C GLU A 98 9.35 6.39 18.76
N TYR A 99 8.73 5.33 18.21
CA TYR A 99 9.34 4.01 18.08
C TYR A 99 9.33 3.55 16.62
N ILE A 100 10.41 2.92 16.19
CA ILE A 100 10.55 2.36 14.84
C ILE A 100 11.13 0.96 14.89
N ILE A 101 10.61 0.07 14.06
CA ILE A 101 11.22 -1.21 13.72
C ILE A 101 11.69 -1.16 12.26
N VAL A 102 12.92 -1.56 11.99
CA VAL A 102 13.45 -1.74 10.62
C VAL A 102 14.16 -3.09 10.55
N GLY A 103 13.89 -3.88 9.52
CA GLY A 103 14.51 -5.20 9.37
C GLY A 103 14.26 -5.86 8.02
N SER A 104 14.42 -7.18 8.00
CA SER A 104 14.17 -8.03 6.83
C SER A 104 12.81 -8.74 6.87
N ALA A 105 12.21 -8.88 8.05
CA ALA A 105 10.99 -9.66 8.27
C ALA A 105 9.73 -9.05 7.65
N ASN A 106 9.13 -9.73 6.68
CA ASN A 106 7.82 -9.36 6.14
C ASN A 106 6.69 -9.64 7.16
N ILE A 107 5.55 -8.99 7.02
CA ILE A 107 4.34 -9.32 7.81
C ILE A 107 3.65 -10.54 7.17
N ASN A 108 4.27 -11.71 7.33
CA ASN A 108 3.77 -12.99 6.86
C ASN A 108 4.34 -14.13 7.73
N GLN A 109 3.78 -15.34 7.63
CA GLN A 109 4.22 -16.49 8.42
C GLN A 109 5.66 -16.86 8.09
N ARG A 110 6.08 -16.84 6.82
CA ARG A 110 7.46 -17.11 6.41
C ARG A 110 8.50 -16.35 7.24
N SER A 111 8.29 -15.06 7.46
CA SER A 111 9.20 -14.20 8.22
C SER A 111 8.92 -14.18 9.72
N MET A 112 7.65 -14.30 10.15
CA MET A 112 7.26 -14.13 11.56
C MET A 112 7.30 -15.44 12.38
N ASP A 113 7.50 -16.60 11.75
CA ASP A 113 7.47 -17.91 12.42
C ASP A 113 8.72 -18.17 13.28
N GLY A 114 9.89 -17.73 12.83
CA GLY A 114 11.20 -18.01 13.45
C GLY A 114 11.78 -19.40 13.15
N GLY A 115 10.97 -20.37 12.71
CA GLY A 115 11.39 -21.70 12.24
C GLY A 115 11.37 -21.87 10.72
N ARG A 116 11.02 -20.81 9.97
CA ARG A 116 11.01 -20.77 8.50
C ARG A 116 12.22 -20.00 7.97
N ASP A 117 12.05 -18.76 7.50
CA ASP A 117 13.16 -17.96 7.03
C ASP A 117 13.85 -17.29 8.23
N SER A 118 15.19 -17.19 8.18
CA SER A 118 15.95 -16.45 9.19
C SER A 118 15.84 -14.96 8.93
N GLU A 119 15.36 -14.20 9.91
CA GLU A 119 15.16 -12.76 9.80
C GLU A 119 15.91 -12.00 10.90
N ILE A 120 16.19 -10.72 10.65
CA ILE A 120 16.71 -9.80 11.65
C ILE A 120 15.97 -8.46 11.58
N ALA A 121 15.70 -7.87 12.74
CA ALA A 121 15.13 -6.54 12.85
C ALA A 121 15.72 -5.82 14.07
N MET A 122 15.81 -4.50 13.97
CA MET A 122 16.13 -3.63 15.09
C MET A 122 14.90 -2.81 15.46
N GLY A 123 14.68 -2.63 16.76
CA GLY A 123 13.69 -1.72 17.32
C GLY A 123 14.40 -0.61 18.08
N ALA A 124 13.99 0.62 17.87
CA ALA A 124 14.61 1.76 18.53
C ALA A 124 13.62 2.90 18.80
N TYR A 125 13.93 3.66 19.85
CA TYR A 125 13.29 4.92 20.20
C TYR A 125 14.33 5.89 20.74
N GLN A 126 13.98 7.17 20.81
CA GLN A 126 14.81 8.20 21.42
C GLN A 126 14.24 8.59 22.79
N PRO A 127 14.93 8.30 23.92
CA PRO A 127 14.38 8.53 25.26
C PRO A 127 13.93 9.97 25.56
N CYS A 128 14.52 10.96 24.88
CA CYS A 128 14.18 12.37 25.04
C CYS A 128 13.11 12.87 24.05
N HIS A 129 12.54 11.99 23.22
CA HIS A 129 11.52 12.33 22.21
C HIS A 129 10.35 11.34 22.27
N LEU A 130 9.70 11.26 23.43
CA LEU A 130 8.54 10.41 23.67
C LEU A 130 7.27 11.23 23.83
N ASN A 131 6.12 10.65 23.49
CA ASN A 131 4.77 11.17 23.73
C ASN A 131 4.36 11.05 25.20
N THR A 132 5.18 11.58 26.11
CA THR A 132 4.91 11.53 27.55
C THR A 132 4.75 12.93 28.12
N LYS A 133 3.99 13.07 29.21
CA LYS A 133 3.83 14.33 29.96
C LYS A 133 3.32 15.50 29.09
N GLY A 134 2.47 15.22 28.11
CA GLY A 134 1.92 16.22 27.20
C GLY A 134 2.90 16.71 26.13
N GLN A 135 4.07 16.10 26.00
CA GLN A 135 4.96 16.34 24.87
C GLN A 135 4.53 15.49 23.68
N VAL A 136 4.88 15.97 22.49
CA VAL A 136 4.72 15.22 21.24
C VAL A 136 6.11 14.86 20.71
N ALA A 137 6.28 13.61 20.30
CA ALA A 137 7.51 13.12 19.71
C ALA A 137 7.83 13.90 18.43
N ARG A 138 8.97 14.60 18.46
CA ARG A 138 9.50 15.41 17.34
C ARG A 138 10.99 15.11 17.10
N GLY A 139 11.36 13.85 17.31
CA GLY A 139 12.72 13.35 17.08
C GLY A 139 12.96 12.92 15.63
N GLN A 140 13.97 12.08 15.45
CA GLN A 140 14.34 11.47 14.17
C GLN A 140 13.24 10.57 13.61
N VAL A 141 12.52 9.82 14.45
CA VAL A 141 11.41 8.96 14.00
C VAL A 141 10.30 9.78 13.35
N HIS A 142 9.85 10.85 14.02
CA HIS A 142 8.92 11.84 13.46
C HIS A 142 9.43 12.44 12.14
N GLY A 143 10.66 12.95 12.12
CA GLY A 143 11.24 13.57 10.93
C GLY A 143 11.34 12.61 9.74
N PHE A 144 11.75 11.36 10.00
CA PHE A 144 11.81 10.31 8.99
C PHE A 144 10.42 9.96 8.44
N ARG A 145 9.43 9.83 9.32
CA ARG A 145 8.03 9.58 8.93
C ARG A 145 7.47 10.72 8.07
N MET A 146 7.70 11.98 8.44
CA MET A 146 7.35 13.15 7.62
C MET A 146 8.07 13.13 6.26
N SER A 147 9.34 12.72 6.20
CA SER A 147 10.10 12.62 4.95
C SER A 147 9.54 11.55 4.01
N LEU A 148 9.16 10.38 4.53
CA LEU A 148 8.50 9.34 3.74
C LEU A 148 7.13 9.81 3.23
N TRP A 149 6.39 10.51 4.07
CA TRP A 149 5.11 11.09 3.66
C TRP A 149 5.30 12.14 2.58
N TYR A 150 6.33 12.98 2.66
CA TYR A 150 6.67 13.91 1.58
C TYR A 150 7.01 13.17 0.27
N GLU A 151 7.81 12.11 0.32
CA GLU A 151 8.14 11.29 -0.85
C GLU A 151 6.89 10.66 -1.48
N HIS A 152 5.97 10.14 -0.67
CA HIS A 152 4.81 9.42 -1.16
C HIS A 152 3.63 10.33 -1.52
N LEU A 153 3.46 11.47 -0.83
CA LEU A 153 2.36 12.40 -1.06
C LEU A 153 2.77 13.61 -1.91
N GLY A 154 4.05 13.81 -2.20
CA GLY A 154 4.56 14.96 -2.96
C GLY A 154 4.46 16.30 -2.25
N MET A 155 3.99 16.33 -0.99
CA MET A 155 3.81 17.56 -0.21
C MET A 155 3.85 17.31 1.30
N LEU A 156 4.07 18.40 2.05
CA LEU A 156 3.88 18.45 3.49
C LEU A 156 2.57 19.20 3.80
N HIS A 157 1.95 18.87 4.93
CA HIS A 157 0.74 19.52 5.42
C HIS A 157 0.67 19.41 6.94
N ASP A 158 0.05 20.41 7.61
CA ASP A 158 -0.04 20.46 9.08
C ASP A 158 -0.81 19.26 9.66
N ASP A 159 -1.89 18.82 9.01
CA ASP A 159 -2.61 17.59 9.38
C ASP A 159 -1.69 16.35 9.50
N PHE A 160 -0.58 16.29 8.75
CA PHE A 160 0.38 15.18 8.82
C PHE A 160 1.24 15.19 10.09
N LEU A 161 1.22 16.28 10.86
CA LEU A 161 1.89 16.38 12.15
C LEU A 161 1.18 15.57 13.25
N ASN A 162 -0.09 15.19 13.03
CA ASN A 162 -0.87 14.36 13.95
C ASN A 162 -1.59 13.23 13.19
N PRO A 163 -0.89 12.13 12.86
CA PRO A 163 -1.47 11.00 12.14
C PRO A 163 -2.66 10.31 12.84
N GLY A 164 -2.82 10.51 14.15
CA GLY A 164 -3.95 9.97 14.91
C GLY A 164 -5.25 10.76 14.77
N SER A 165 -5.25 11.89 14.04
CA SER A 165 -6.45 12.70 13.85
C SER A 165 -7.30 12.22 12.65
N LEU A 166 -8.61 12.45 12.73
CA LEU A 166 -9.54 12.10 11.65
C LEU A 166 -9.26 12.92 10.38
N GLU A 167 -8.88 14.18 10.54
CA GLU A 167 -8.55 15.09 9.45
C GLU A 167 -7.34 14.57 8.65
N CYS A 168 -6.35 14.02 9.37
CA CYS A 168 -5.15 13.46 8.74
C CYS A 168 -5.48 12.25 7.86
N VAL A 169 -6.15 11.23 8.41
CA VAL A 169 -6.49 10.01 7.66
C VAL A 169 -7.43 10.31 6.49
N GLN A 170 -8.41 11.20 6.67
CA GLN A 170 -9.31 11.60 5.59
C GLN A 170 -8.59 12.37 4.48
N ARG A 171 -7.62 13.24 4.83
CA ARG A 171 -6.79 13.92 3.84
C ARG A 171 -5.92 12.94 3.05
N VAL A 172 -5.20 12.06 3.75
CA VAL A 172 -4.33 11.06 3.12
C VAL A 172 -5.16 10.15 2.21
N ASN A 173 -6.32 9.67 2.67
CA ASN A 173 -7.24 8.87 1.87
C ASN A 173 -7.69 9.63 0.61
N LYS A 174 -8.12 10.89 0.74
CA LYS A 174 -8.56 11.72 -0.40
C LYS A 174 -7.44 11.94 -1.42
N MET A 175 -6.21 12.18 -0.97
CA MET A 175 -5.05 12.32 -1.84
C MET A 175 -4.76 11.01 -2.58
N ALA A 176 -4.78 9.88 -1.86
CA ALA A 176 -4.51 8.57 -2.42
C ALA A 176 -5.59 8.08 -3.39
N ASP A 177 -6.86 8.43 -3.15
CA ASP A 177 -7.97 8.24 -4.09
C ASP A 177 -7.71 9.05 -5.38
N LYS A 178 -7.35 10.34 -5.26
CA LYS A 178 -7.01 11.18 -6.42
C LYS A 178 -5.81 10.61 -7.20
N TYR A 179 -4.74 10.20 -6.52
CA TYR A 179 -3.58 9.63 -7.22
C TYR A 179 -3.91 8.29 -7.88
N TRP A 180 -4.78 7.48 -7.28
CA TRP A 180 -5.30 6.29 -7.95
C TRP A 180 -6.04 6.64 -9.24
N ASP A 181 -6.93 7.65 -9.23
CA ASP A 181 -7.67 8.05 -10.44
C ASP A 181 -6.72 8.51 -11.55
N HIS A 182 -5.70 9.32 -11.21
CA HIS A 182 -4.66 9.75 -12.16
C HIS A 182 -3.81 8.57 -12.66
N TYR A 183 -3.45 7.64 -11.78
CA TYR A 183 -2.68 6.45 -12.13
C TYR A 183 -3.48 5.52 -13.05
N ALA A 184 -4.77 5.30 -12.76
CA ALA A 184 -5.65 4.37 -13.47
C ALA A 184 -6.25 4.93 -14.77
N SER A 185 -6.33 6.26 -14.92
CA SER A 185 -6.87 6.95 -16.10
C SER A 185 -6.27 6.49 -17.43
N ASN A 186 -7.07 6.47 -18.49
CA ASN A 186 -6.59 6.23 -19.86
C ASN A 186 -5.84 7.45 -20.44
N ASN A 187 -6.09 8.65 -19.89
CA ASN A 187 -5.43 9.89 -20.30
C ASN A 187 -4.19 10.14 -19.43
N LEU A 188 -3.19 10.77 -20.03
CA LEU A 188 -1.96 11.17 -19.36
C LEU A 188 -1.60 12.60 -19.82
N ASP A 189 -1.97 13.57 -18.98
CA ASP A 189 -1.73 14.99 -19.24
C ASP A 189 -0.45 15.48 -18.55
N ASP A 190 -0.21 15.03 -17.31
CA ASP A 190 0.93 15.41 -16.46
C ASP A 190 1.47 14.20 -15.69
N ASP A 191 2.69 14.33 -15.16
CA ASP A 191 3.28 13.35 -14.23
C ASP A 191 2.41 13.15 -12.99
N LEU A 192 2.52 11.98 -12.37
CA LEU A 192 1.82 11.71 -11.14
C LEU A 192 2.36 12.63 -10.01
N PRO A 193 1.52 13.46 -9.35
CA PRO A 193 2.03 14.46 -8.39
C PRO A 193 2.60 13.87 -7.10
N GLY A 194 2.32 12.60 -6.82
CA GLY A 194 2.75 11.85 -5.65
C GLY A 194 2.50 10.36 -5.87
N HIS A 195 3.17 9.51 -5.12
CA HIS A 195 3.22 8.08 -5.38
C HIS A 195 2.20 7.24 -4.60
N LEU A 196 1.58 7.78 -3.55
CA LEU A 196 0.70 7.05 -2.64
C LEU A 196 -0.66 6.77 -3.29
N LEU A 197 -0.90 5.54 -3.70
CA LEU A 197 -2.16 5.11 -4.29
C LEU A 197 -2.99 4.39 -3.26
N ARG A 198 -4.30 4.65 -3.22
CA ARG A 198 -5.23 3.77 -2.52
C ARG A 198 -5.05 2.34 -3.05
N TYR A 199 -4.99 1.35 -2.14
CA TYR A 199 -4.99 -0.04 -2.59
C TYR A 199 -6.33 -0.36 -3.28
N PRO A 200 -6.36 -0.92 -4.50
CA PRO A 200 -7.54 -0.93 -5.35
C PRO A 200 -8.59 -1.98 -4.97
N ILE A 201 -9.08 -1.90 -3.74
CA ILE A 201 -10.19 -2.68 -3.18
C ILE A 201 -11.32 -1.77 -2.71
N ALA A 202 -12.53 -2.32 -2.72
CA ALA A 202 -13.66 -1.74 -2.02
C ALA A 202 -13.83 -2.41 -0.65
N VAL A 203 -14.30 -1.63 0.32
CA VAL A 203 -14.59 -2.09 1.70
C VAL A 203 -16.02 -1.67 2.01
N THR A 204 -16.87 -2.63 2.37
CA THR A 204 -18.27 -2.34 2.73
C THR A 204 -18.39 -1.87 4.18
N LYS A 205 -19.56 -1.38 4.58
CA LYS A 205 -19.80 -0.99 5.99
C LYS A 205 -19.72 -2.19 6.93
N GLU A 206 -20.00 -3.38 6.43
CA GLU A 206 -19.96 -4.66 7.15
C GLU A 206 -18.54 -5.27 7.20
N GLY A 207 -17.54 -4.60 6.60
CA GLY A 207 -16.14 -5.01 6.63
C GLY A 207 -15.74 -6.02 5.55
N ALA A 208 -16.62 -6.29 4.58
CA ALA A 208 -16.29 -7.17 3.45
C ALA A 208 -15.33 -6.47 2.47
N VAL A 209 -14.36 -7.21 1.94
CA VAL A 209 -13.41 -6.72 0.94
C VAL A 209 -13.83 -7.20 -0.44
N THR A 210 -14.21 -6.26 -1.32
CA THR A 210 -14.79 -6.53 -2.62
C THR A 210 -13.98 -5.91 -3.76
N GLU A 211 -14.32 -6.30 -5.00
CA GLU A 211 -13.71 -5.74 -6.20
C GLU A 211 -13.99 -4.23 -6.27
N PHE A 212 -12.94 -3.44 -6.48
CA PHE A 212 -13.11 -2.01 -6.70
C PHE A 212 -13.70 -1.78 -8.10
N PRO A 213 -14.71 -0.89 -8.25
CA PRO A 213 -15.30 -0.61 -9.55
C PRO A 213 -14.22 -0.31 -10.59
N GLU A 214 -14.33 -0.95 -11.77
CA GLU A 214 -13.40 -0.80 -12.90
C GLU A 214 -11.95 -1.29 -12.66
N ALA A 215 -11.65 -1.88 -11.50
CA ALA A 215 -10.31 -2.38 -11.15
C ALA A 215 -10.32 -3.86 -10.72
N LYS A 216 -11.03 -4.72 -11.48
CA LYS A 216 -10.98 -6.18 -11.28
C LYS A 216 -9.56 -6.74 -11.40
N PHE A 217 -8.81 -6.23 -12.38
CA PHE A 217 -7.41 -6.56 -12.61
C PHE A 217 -6.54 -5.36 -12.26
N PHE A 218 -5.28 -5.59 -11.88
CA PHE A 218 -4.33 -4.49 -11.80
C PHE A 218 -4.17 -3.82 -13.19
N PRO A 219 -4.05 -2.49 -13.25
CA PRO A 219 -3.90 -1.78 -14.52
C PRO A 219 -2.79 -2.39 -15.38
N ASP A 220 -3.07 -2.56 -16.67
CA ASP A 220 -2.17 -3.12 -17.69
C ASP A 220 -1.91 -4.63 -17.59
N THR A 221 -2.61 -5.35 -16.69
CA THR A 221 -2.40 -6.78 -16.45
C THR A 221 -3.69 -7.62 -16.61
N GLN A 222 -3.54 -8.94 -16.52
CA GLN A 222 -4.63 -9.90 -16.32
C GLN A 222 -4.66 -10.50 -14.90
N ALA A 223 -3.96 -9.87 -13.95
CA ALA A 223 -3.85 -10.36 -12.58
C ALA A 223 -4.96 -9.80 -11.70
N LEU A 224 -5.74 -10.67 -11.06
CA LEU A 224 -6.83 -10.26 -10.18
C LEU A 224 -6.27 -9.51 -8.97
N VAL A 225 -6.87 -8.37 -8.62
CA VAL A 225 -6.48 -7.59 -7.45
C VAL A 225 -6.73 -8.35 -6.14
N LEU A 226 -7.88 -9.05 -6.09
CA LEU A 226 -8.30 -9.86 -4.95
C LEU A 226 -7.56 -11.20 -4.82
N GLY A 227 -6.71 -11.53 -5.79
CA GLY A 227 -6.03 -12.81 -5.86
C GLY A 227 -6.95 -13.99 -6.16
N ALA A 228 -6.38 -15.18 -6.07
CA ALA A 228 -7.09 -16.43 -6.22
C ALA A 228 -6.40 -17.53 -5.40
N LYS A 229 -7.19 -18.30 -4.65
CA LYS A 229 -6.69 -19.46 -3.90
C LYS A 229 -6.03 -20.45 -4.86
N SER A 230 -4.78 -20.81 -4.60
CA SER A 230 -4.10 -21.86 -5.37
C SER A 230 -4.64 -23.24 -5.02
N LYS A 231 -4.80 -24.09 -6.04
CA LYS A 231 -5.12 -25.52 -5.87
C LYS A 231 -3.87 -26.39 -5.76
N ASN A 232 -2.71 -25.87 -6.15
CA ASN A 232 -1.48 -26.65 -6.32
C ASN A 232 -0.39 -26.25 -5.32
N LEU A 233 -0.42 -25.01 -4.80
CA LEU A 233 0.58 -24.53 -3.86
C LEU A 233 0.06 -24.69 -2.44
N PRO A 234 0.74 -25.47 -1.58
CA PRO A 234 0.36 -25.56 -0.18
C PRO A 234 0.58 -24.22 0.53
N PRO A 235 -0.22 -23.91 1.58
CA PRO A 235 -0.10 -22.63 2.30
C PRO A 235 1.31 -22.36 2.85
N ILE A 236 2.04 -23.39 3.27
CA ILE A 236 3.43 -23.24 3.77
C ILE A 236 4.38 -22.52 2.81
N LEU A 237 4.10 -22.51 1.51
CA LEU A 237 4.89 -21.79 0.51
C LEU A 237 4.44 -20.35 0.29
N THR A 238 3.18 -20.03 0.58
CA THR A 238 2.50 -18.78 0.19
C THR A 238 2.01 -17.96 1.38
N THR A 239 2.18 -18.44 2.62
CA THR A 239 1.91 -17.71 3.87
C THR A 239 3.16 -17.21 4.55
#